data_AF-A0A7V4MF88-F1
#
_entry.id   AF-A0A7V4MF88-F1
#
_cell.length_a   1.000
_cell.length_b   1.000
_cell.length_c   1.000
_cell.angle_alpha   90.00
_cell.angle_beta   90.00
_cell.angle_gamma   90.00
#
_symmetry.space_group_name_H-M   'P 1'
#
loop_
_entity.id
_entity.type
_entity.pdbx_description
1 polymer ?
#
loop_
_entity_poly.entity_id
_entity_poly.type
_entity_poly.pdbx_seq_one_letter_code
_entity_poly.pdbx_strand_id
1 'polypeptide(L)' 'MKSHISATIDDRLLEDLNRLGREERRSRSQLIEMALEEFLRNRSDSEDEIVTSSGRFHGRFNREETYAR' A
#
# COMPACT_ATOMS: atom_id res chain seq x y z
N MET A 1 -13.65 -11.96 -9.32
CA MET A 1 -15.08 -11.65 -9.06
C MET A 1 -15.20 -10.17 -8.76
N LYS A 2 -16.27 -9.50 -9.19
CA LYS A 2 -16.54 -8.10 -8.82
C LYS A 2 -17.58 -8.06 -7.71
N SER A 3 -17.35 -7.22 -6.71
CA SER A 3 -18.27 -6.99 -5.59
C SER A 3 -18.87 -5.59 -5.71
N HIS A 4 -20.12 -5.41 -5.27
CA HIS A 4 -20.79 -4.10 -5.27
C HIS A 4 -20.59 -3.41 -3.91
N ILE A 5 -20.32 -2.10 -3.94
CA ILE A 5 -20.18 -1.27 -2.74
C ILE A 5 -21.12 -0.08 -2.88
N SER A 6 -21.88 0.22 -1.82
CA SER A 6 -22.67 1.45 -1.70
C SER A 6 -22.05 2.30 -0.60
N ALA A 7 -21.73 3.56 -0.91
CA ALA A 7 -21.17 4.49 0.05
C ALA A 7 -21.73 5.90 -0.19
N THR A 8 -21.86 6.67 0.88
CA THR A 8 -22.16 8.10 0.82
C THR A 8 -20.85 8.86 0.80
N ILE A 9 -20.73 9.84 -0.09
CA ILE A 9 -19.56 10.71 -0.21
C ILE A 9 -19.99 12.16 -0.23
N ASP A 10 -19.08 13.06 0.13
CA ASP A 10 -19.30 14.50 0.06
C ASP A 10 -19.52 14.96 -1.39
N ASP A 11 -20.43 15.91 -1.58
CA ASP A 11 -20.79 16.42 -2.91
C ASP A 11 -19.60 17.08 -3.63
N ARG A 12 -18.74 17.80 -2.90
CA ARG A 12 -17.55 18.43 -3.50
C ARG A 12 -16.56 17.39 -4.00
N LEU A 13 -16.37 16.32 -3.22
CA LEU A 13 -15.52 15.20 -3.62
C LEU A 13 -16.07 14.50 -4.86
N LEU A 14 -17.38 14.35 -4.97
CA LEU A 14 -18.02 13.80 -6.16
C LEU A 14 -17.83 14.71 -7.38
N GLU A 15 -17.93 16.02 -7.23
CA GLU A 15 -17.67 17.00 -8.30
C GLU A 15 -16.21 16.92 -8.78
N ASP A 16 -15.25 16.89 -7.86
CA ASP A 16 -13.83 16.77 -8.17
C ASP A 16 -13.52 15.45 -8.91
N LEU A 17 -14.10 14.34 -8.44
CA LEU A 17 -13.97 13.02 -9.09
C LEU A 17 -14.54 13.04 -10.52
N ASN A 18 -15.66 13.71 -10.74
CA ASN A 18 -16.26 13.84 -12.06
C ASN A 18 -15.40 14.68 -13.00
N ARG A 19 -14.80 15.77 -12.50
CA ARG A 19 -13.86 16.60 -13.28
C ARG A 19 -12.65 15.77 -13.70
N LEU A 20 -12.02 15.07 -12.75
CA LEU A 20 -10.88 14.21 -13.01
C LEU A 20 -11.21 13.10 -14.02
N GLY A 21 -12.39 12.47 -13.91
CA GLY A 21 -12.83 11.43 -14.83
C GLY A 21 -12.94 11.91 -16.29
N ARG A 22 -13.31 13.18 -16.50
CA ARG A 22 -13.35 13.78 -17.84
C ARG A 22 -11.95 14.04 -18.39
N GLU A 23 -11.04 14.54 -17.55
CA GLU A 23 -9.66 14.85 -17.93
C GLU A 23 -8.88 13.59 -18.29
N GLU A 24 -9.00 12.53 -17.48
CA GLU A 24 -8.29 11.27 -17.69
C GLU A 24 -9.00 10.28 -18.62
N ARG A 25 -10.22 10.62 -19.08
CA ARG A 25 -11.10 9.72 -19.86
C ARG A 25 -11.37 8.39 -19.16
N ARG A 26 -11.57 8.42 -17.84
CA ARG A 26 -11.84 7.24 -17.00
C ARG A 26 -13.22 7.30 -16.38
N SER A 27 -13.79 6.12 -16.12
CA SER A 27 -15.05 6.03 -15.38
C SER A 27 -14.86 6.34 -13.89
N ARG A 28 -15.89 6.87 -13.23
CA ARG A 28 -15.89 7.11 -11.79
C ARG A 28 -15.51 5.87 -10.97
N SER A 29 -16.09 4.72 -11.31
CA SER A 29 -15.80 3.46 -10.63
C SER A 29 -14.32 3.08 -10.72
N GLN A 30 -13.70 3.32 -11.87
CA GLN A 30 -12.29 3.02 -12.08
C GLN A 30 -11.38 3.97 -11.29
N LEU A 31 -11.73 5.26 -11.23
CA LEU A 31 -10.99 6.22 -10.41
C LEU A 31 -11.10 5.90 -8.91
N ILE A 32 -12.28 5.51 -8.43
CA ILE A 32 -12.49 5.08 -7.04
C ILE A 32 -11.67 3.82 -6.75
N GLU A 33 -11.68 2.83 -7.66
CA GLU A 33 -10.91 1.59 -7.51
C GLU A 33 -9.40 1.89 -7.43
N MET A 34 -8.88 2.72 -8.33
CA MET A 34 -7.47 3.13 -8.30
C MET A 34 -7.08 3.87 -7.02
N ALA A 35 -7.90 4.84 -6.58
CA ALA A 35 -7.63 5.61 -5.37
C ALA A 35 -7.65 4.71 -4.13
N LEU A 36 -8.56 3.74 -4.06
CA LEU A 36 -8.60 2.74 -2.99
C LEU A 36 -7.39 1.82 -3.03
N GLU A 37 -6.98 1.35 -4.21
CA GLU A 37 -5.77 0.53 -4.36
C GLU A 37 -4.52 1.28 -3.90
N GLU A 38 -4.33 2.53 -4.34
CA GLU A 38 -3.18 3.34 -3.97
C GLU A 38 -3.16 3.63 -2.47
N PHE A 39 -4.31 4.00 -1.90
CA PHE A 39 -4.44 4.23 -0.45
C PHE A 39 -4.09 2.98 0.36
N LEU A 40 -4.59 1.81 -0.04
CA LEU A 40 -4.31 0.56 0.66
C LEU A 40 -2.84 0.16 0.53
N ARG A 41 -2.24 0.26 -0.67
CA ARG A 41 -0.82 -0.04 -0.88
C ARG A 41 0.08 0.84 -0.02
N ASN A 42 -0.14 2.15 -0.05
CA ASN A 42 0.67 3.10 0.73
C ASN A 42 0.53 2.88 2.25
N ARG A 43 -0.63 2.38 2.71
CA ARG A 43 -0.85 2.03 4.11
C ARG A 43 -0.18 0.71 4.47
N SER A 44 -0.23 -0.29 3.59
CA SER A 44 0.40 -1.59 3.79
C SER A 44 1.93 -1.53 3.80
N ASP A 45 2.53 -0.66 2.98
CA ASP A 45 4.00 -0.43 3.01
C ASP A 45 4.48 0.12 4.37
N SER A 46 3.59 0.70 5.19
CA SER A 46 3.94 1.13 6.56
C SER A 46 3.90 -0.01 7.59
N GLU A 47 3.23 -1.13 7.30
CA GLU A 47 3.15 -2.29 8.21
C GLU A 47 4.18 -3.39 7.86
N ASP A 48 4.65 -3.44 6.62
CA ASP A 48 5.61 -4.45 6.11
C ASP A 48 6.98 -3.88 5.70
N GLU A 49 7.35 -2.69 6.19
CA GLU A 49 8.74 -2.24 6.04
C GLU A 49 9.65 -3.09 6.94
N ILE A 50 10.22 -4.17 6.39
CA ILE A 50 11.39 -4.80 6.99
C ILE A 50 12.53 -3.78 6.87
N VAL A 51 12.68 -2.94 7.90
CA VAL A 51 13.83 -2.06 8.10
C VAL A 51 15.06 -2.94 8.32
N THR A 52 15.66 -3.42 7.23
CA THR A 52 17.00 -3.99 7.30
C THR A 52 17.97 -2.83 7.31
N SER A 53 18.48 -2.48 8.49
CA SER A 53 19.74 -1.74 8.56
C SER A 53 20.80 -2.57 7.82
N SER A 54 21.67 -1.94 7.02
CA SER A 54 22.83 -2.60 6.39
C SER A 54 23.89 -2.93 7.45
N GLY A 55 23.53 -3.77 8.42
CA GLY A 55 24.43 -4.29 9.44
C GLY A 55 25.37 -5.30 8.82
N ARG A 56 26.62 -4.91 8.57
CA ARG A 56 27.69 -5.88 8.29
C ARG A 56 28.10 -6.55 9.59
N PHE A 57 27.71 -7.81 9.76
CA PHE A 57 28.28 -8.66 10.80
C PHE A 57 29.76 -8.94 10.45
N HIS A 58 30.68 -8.56 11.34
CA HIS A 58 32.10 -8.91 11.28
C HIS A 58 32.44 -9.81 12.49
N GLY A 59 31.89 -11.02 12.47
CA GLY A 59 32.28 -12.08 13.41
C GLY A 59 32.63 -13.35 12.65
N ARG A 60 33.52 -14.17 13.21
CA ARG A 60 33.73 -15.54 12.73
C ARG A 60 32.74 -16.43 13.47
N PHE A 61 31.79 -17.02 12.75
CA PHE A 61 30.94 -18.04 13.36
C PHE A 61 31.79 -19.29 13.62
N ASN A 62 31.99 -19.63 14.90
CA ASN A 62 32.64 -20.86 15.28
C ASN A 62 31.64 -21.77 15.99
N ARG A 63 31.43 -22.97 15.44
CA ARG A 63 30.38 -23.90 15.85
C ARG A 63 30.53 -24.35 17.31
N GLU A 64 31.77 -24.37 17.80
CA GLU A 64 32.12 -24.76 19.16
C GLU A 64 31.61 -23.75 20.20
N GLU A 65 31.62 -22.44 19.92
CA GLU A 65 31.15 -21.42 20.88
C GLU A 65 29.63 -21.36 20.99
N THR A 66 28.89 -21.63 19.92
CA THR A 66 27.42 -21.50 19.90
C THR A 66 26.71 -22.68 20.60
N TYR A 67 27.34 -23.86 20.64
CA TYR A 67 26.70 -25.09 21.12
C TYR A 67 27.49 -25.85 22.18
N ALA A 68 28.63 -25.33 22.64
CA ALA A 68 29.28 -25.88 23.84
C ALA A 68 28.41 -25.55 25.07
N ARG A 69 27.79 -26.60 25.62
CA ARG A 69 27.18 -26.60 26.95
C ARG A 69 28.25 -26.81 28.01
#